data_AF-D3IFN3-F1
#
_entry.id   AF-D3IFN3-F1
#
_cell.length_a   1.000
_cell.length_b   1.000
_cell.length_c   1.000
_cell.angle_alpha   90.00
_cell.angle_beta   90.00
_cell.angle_gamma   90.00
#
_symmetry.space_group_name_H-M   'P 1'
#
loop_
_entity.id
_entity.type
_entity.pdbx_description
1 polymer ?
#
loop_
_entity_poly.entity_id
_entity_poly.type
_entity_poly.pdbx_seq_one_letter_code
_entity_poly.pdbx_strand_id
1 'polypeptide(L)' 'MFVEEDRLNTERRMAWNEENRLRALSANGKISRYTYNAADERIVKGHS' A
#
# COMPACT_ATOMS: atom_id res chain seq x y z
N MET A 1 -23.16 -10.76 -21.92
CA MET A 1 -21.92 -9.96 -22.03
C MET A 1 -21.34 -9.91 -20.64
N PHE A 2 -20.39 -10.79 -20.32
CA PHE A 2 -19.73 -10.78 -19.02
C PHE A 2 -18.95 -9.48 -18.95
N VAL A 3 -19.34 -8.61 -18.02
CA VAL A 3 -18.67 -7.34 -17.80
C VAL A 3 -17.24 -7.68 -17.43
N GLU A 4 -16.31 -7.40 -18.34
CA GLU A 4 -14.87 -7.40 -18.12
C GLU A 4 -14.54 -6.29 -17.13
N GLU A 5 -14.95 -6.45 -15.87
CA GLU A 5 -14.49 -5.65 -14.75
C GLU A 5 -13.30 -6.32 -14.07
N ASP A 6 -12.44 -7.00 -14.86
CA ASP A 6 -11.04 -7.21 -14.48
C ASP A 6 -10.23 -5.89 -14.62
N ARG A 7 -10.93 -4.77 -14.83
CA ARG A 7 -10.45 -3.40 -14.61
C ARG A 7 -10.24 -3.08 -13.13
N LEU A 8 -9.73 -4.02 -12.34
CA LEU A 8 -8.81 -3.74 -11.22
C LEU A 8 -7.48 -3.18 -11.77
N ASN A 9 -7.56 -2.23 -12.72
CA ASN A 9 -6.56 -1.20 -13.00
C ASN A 9 -6.52 -0.26 -11.78
N THR A 10 -6.31 -0.88 -10.63
CA THR A 10 -5.95 -0.25 -9.39
C THR A 10 -4.51 0.14 -9.62
N GLU A 11 -4.27 1.38 -10.02
CA GLU A 11 -2.93 1.96 -9.96
C GLU A 11 -2.40 1.75 -8.53
N ARG A 12 -1.54 0.74 -8.36
CA ARG A 12 -0.89 0.46 -7.08
C ARG A 12 0.31 1.38 -6.98
N ARG A 13 0.19 2.44 -6.18
CA ARG A 13 1.33 3.33 -5.90
C ARG A 13 2.01 2.86 -4.63
N MET A 14 3.24 2.38 -4.78
CA MET A 14 4.08 1.90 -3.68
C MET A 14 5.18 2.93 -3.41
N ALA A 15 5.28 3.39 -2.17
CA ALA A 15 6.37 4.24 -1.70
C ALA A 15 7.31 3.40 -0.83
N TRP A 16 8.57 3.31 -1.22
CA TRP A 16 9.61 2.58 -0.50
C TRP A 16 10.57 3.54 0.22
N ASN A 17 11.20 3.10 1.29
CA ASN A 17 12.33 3.80 1.90
C ASN A 17 13.68 3.31 1.32
N GLU A 18 14.79 3.90 1.77
CA GLU A 18 16.16 3.55 1.36
C GLU A 18 16.55 2.11 1.73
N GLU A 19 15.90 1.52 2.72
CA GLU A 19 16.08 0.13 3.17
C GLU A 19 15.16 -0.85 2.42
N ASN A 20 14.53 -0.41 1.32
CA ASN A 20 13.61 -1.22 0.52
C ASN A 20 12.38 -1.73 1.29
N ARG A 21 11.89 -0.92 2.25
CA ARG A 21 10.67 -1.17 3.04
C ARG A 21 9.50 -0.34 2.55
N LEU A 22 8.33 -0.96 2.47
CA LEU A 22 7.11 -0.35 1.96
C LEU A 22 6.53 0.63 2.98
N ARG A 23 6.60 1.93 2.74
CA ARG A 23 6.01 2.98 3.61
C ARG A 23 4.55 3.26 3.33
N ALA A 24 4.12 3.16 2.07
CA ALA A 24 2.73 3.39 1.70
C ALA A 24 2.34 2.57 0.48
N LEU A 25 1.12 2.04 0.51
CA LEU A 25 0.46 1.35 -0.58
C LEU A 25 -0.87 2.03 -0.84
N SER A 26 -1.00 2.70 -1.97
CA SER A 26 -2.29 3.17 -2.48
C SER A 26 -2.84 2.12 -3.43
N ALA A 27 -4.02 1.60 -3.14
CA ALA A 27 -4.72 0.64 -3.98
C ALA A 27 -6.24 0.91 -3.93
N ASN A 28 -6.88 1.06 -5.08
CA ASN A 28 -8.33 1.18 -5.23
C ASN A 28 -8.93 2.34 -4.40
N GLY A 29 -8.26 3.50 -4.45
CA GLY A 29 -8.61 4.67 -3.64
C GLY A 29 -8.31 4.55 -2.15
N LYS A 30 -7.84 3.40 -1.66
CA LYS A 30 -7.45 3.18 -0.26
C LYS A 30 -5.95 3.33 -0.09
N ILE A 31 -5.54 4.12 0.90
CA ILE A 31 -4.12 4.30 1.24
C ILE A 31 -3.85 3.53 2.54
N SER A 32 -3.05 2.47 2.44
CA SER A 32 -2.48 1.79 3.60
C SER A 32 -1.10 2.38 3.88
N ARG A 33 -0.91 2.98 5.07
CA ARG A 33 0.38 3.51 5.51
C ARG A 33 1.01 2.58 6.53
N TYR A 34 2.30 2.33 6.35
CA TYR A 34 3.12 1.51 7.23
C TYR A 34 4.20 2.37 7.87
N THR A 35 4.42 2.16 9.16
CA THR A 35 5.48 2.83 9.93
C THR A 35 6.27 1.76 10.67
N TYR A 36 7.58 1.87 10.59
CA TYR A 36 8.54 0.95 11.21
C TYR A 36 9.28 1.69 12.31
N ASN A 37 9.52 1.03 13.46
CA ASN A 37 10.41 1.59 14.49
C ASN A 37 11.89 1.40 14.08
N ALA A 38 12.81 1.96 14.88
CA ALA A 38 14.25 1.78 14.68
C ALA A 38 14.72 0.32 14.86
N ALA A 39 13.87 -0.56 15.42
CA ALA A 39 14.11 -1.99 15.56
C ALA A 39 13.47 -2.81 14.42
N ASP A 40 12.97 -2.16 13.37
CA ASP A 40 12.32 -2.76 12.21
C ASP A 40 10.96 -3.46 12.49
N GLU A 41 10.33 -3.17 13.63
CA GLU A 41 9.00 -3.66 13.94
C GLU A 41 7.94 -2.73 13.35
N ARG A 42 6.91 -3.33 12.74
CA ARG A 42 5.78 -2.61 12.12
C ARG A 42 4.82 -2.09 13.20
N ILE A 43 4.90 -0.80 13.53
CA ILE A 43 4.18 -0.20 14.66
C ILE A 43 2.73 0.17 14.31
N VAL A 44 2.43 0.57 13.07
CA VAL A 44 1.09 1.04 12.70
C VAL A 44 0.68 0.54 11.31
N LYS A 45 -0.52 -0.05 11.24
CA LYS A 45 -1.34 -0.18 10.03
C LYS A 45 -2.57 0.73 10.22
N GLY A 46 -2.59 1.88 9.55
CA GLY A 46 -3.79 2.71 9.50
C GLY A 46 -4.61 2.31 8.29
N HIS A 47 -5.87 1.90 8.48
CA HIS A 47 -6.85 1.79 7.41
C HIS A 47 -7.78 3.00 7.50
N SER A 48 -7.87 3.77 6.43
CA SER A 48 -8.92 4.76 6.18
C SER A 48 -9.65 4.39 4.91
#